data_AF-A0A9E4H1Z4-F1
#
_entry.id   AF-A0A9E4H1Z4-F1
#
_cell.length_a   1.000
_cell.length_b   1.000
_cell.length_c   1.000
_cell.angle_alpha   90.00
_cell.angle_beta   90.00
_cell.angle_gamma   90.00
#
_symmetry.space_group_name_H-M   'P 1'
#
loop_
_entity.id
_entity.type
_entity.pdbx_description
1 polymer ?
#
loop_
_entity_poly.entity_id
_entity_poly.type
_entity_poly.pdbx_seq_one_letter_code
_entity_poly.pdbx_strand_id
1 'polypeptide(L)'
;MKRFLVFGLAAGCAVSVTAQDCGKINKKTLVNFEERVQYLASDALEGREAGTDGEAAARDYIVQQMTEIGLEPRGTEGFLQAFDFQRPVEVDPISTFMKWKGSSRQLNKDFYPVKYSAEATAVGEAARVGYGIVAPELGYSDYRDSTIDYSGKVFFMDIGSPDGTHPHSKFKAHHDLHTRLENAVDMAATAVVLYNTDDTAENPESLFKNILSVGIPVMFWTTYDNNDVPKGEVHISVKMSEVSDTGYNVVGYLERGSHKTIVIGAHYDHLGYGGEGSRYTGHKPMIHNGADDNASGTAGILELAAYYAKKGKKYDGNNILFIAFSAEEKGLLGSKYFVDNPTISLSAVNYMINYDMIGSLDVNDGFVINGVGTSSEWKKALEAVDCDLKYTTTESGIGPSDHTSFYLKDIPSIHFFTGATEHYHKPSDDPATLNMAGAVRIVEFTKALINDLDDVPALAFQETKQEESMRVPKFKVTLGVMPDYAFEGPGMKIDGIIPDRPAQGAGLHSGDIILRIGDMNVTDMQGYMRALAAFEKGDVVEVRFKRNGKEGTTQLTF
;
A
#
# COMPACT_ATOMS: atom_id res chain seq x y z
N MET A 1 -81.75 16.50 -21.98
CA MET A 1 -80.36 16.69 -21.51
C MET A 1 -79.89 15.39 -20.87
N LYS A 2 -79.10 14.56 -21.58
CA LYS A 2 -78.51 13.33 -21.05
C LYS A 2 -77.03 13.60 -20.80
N ARG A 3 -76.58 13.51 -19.55
CA ARG A 3 -75.16 13.60 -19.18
C ARG A 3 -74.50 12.25 -19.45
N PHE A 4 -73.55 12.21 -20.38
CA PHE A 4 -72.60 11.11 -20.54
C PHE A 4 -71.45 11.30 -19.55
N LEU A 5 -71.19 10.28 -18.71
CA LEU A 5 -69.91 10.15 -18.02
C LEU A 5 -68.87 9.65 -19.04
N VAL A 6 -67.77 10.39 -19.16
CA VAL A 6 -66.57 9.93 -19.86
C VAL A 6 -65.63 9.36 -18.79
N PHE A 7 -65.43 8.03 -18.80
CA PHE A 7 -64.35 7.38 -18.06
C PHE A 7 -63.07 7.53 -18.89
N GLY A 8 -62.09 8.28 -18.37
CA GLY A 8 -60.74 8.34 -18.92
C GLY A 8 -60.01 7.04 -18.61
N LEU A 9 -59.63 6.30 -19.65
CA LEU A 9 -58.71 5.17 -19.57
C LEU A 9 -57.30 5.72 -19.37
N ALA A 10 -56.75 5.62 -18.15
CA ALA A 10 -55.33 5.83 -17.91
C ALA A 10 -54.58 4.57 -18.37
N ALA A 11 -53.91 4.65 -19.52
CA ALA A 11 -52.98 3.62 -19.95
C ALA A 11 -51.72 3.69 -19.07
N GLY A 12 -51.66 2.85 -18.04
CA GLY A 12 -50.45 2.63 -17.27
C GLY A 12 -49.42 1.95 -18.15
N CYS A 13 -48.31 2.64 -18.44
CA CYS A 13 -47.09 2.03 -18.95
C CYS A 13 -46.55 1.11 -17.84
N ALA A 14 -46.86 -0.19 -17.93
CA ALA A 14 -46.20 -1.20 -17.12
C ALA A 14 -44.77 -1.33 -17.65
N VAL A 15 -43.81 -0.72 -16.94
CA VAL A 15 -42.40 -1.05 -17.08
C VAL A 15 -42.25 -2.47 -16.56
N SER A 16 -42.15 -3.43 -17.47
CA SER A 16 -41.82 -4.81 -17.13
C SER A 16 -40.35 -4.86 -16.72
N VAL A 17 -40.10 -4.73 -15.41
CA VAL A 17 -38.84 -5.09 -14.78
C VAL A 17 -38.71 -6.61 -14.92
N THR A 18 -37.83 -7.07 -15.82
CA THR A 18 -37.48 -8.49 -15.87
C THR A 18 -36.53 -8.76 -14.70
N ALA A 19 -37.05 -9.38 -13.65
CA ALA A 19 -36.25 -9.93 -12.55
C ALA A 19 -35.08 -10.76 -13.10
N GLN A 20 -33.85 -10.35 -12.83
CA GLN A 20 -32.64 -11.02 -13.31
C GLN A 20 -32.11 -11.90 -12.19
N ASP A 21 -32.58 -13.16 -12.15
CA ASP A 21 -32.20 -14.16 -11.14
C ASP A 21 -30.69 -14.49 -11.22
N CYS A 22 -29.90 -13.89 -10.33
CA CYS A 22 -28.48 -14.19 -10.12
C CYS A 22 -28.18 -15.63 -9.70
N GLY A 23 -29.18 -16.40 -9.26
CA GLY A 23 -29.02 -17.80 -8.87
C GLY A 23 -28.68 -18.72 -10.04
N LYS A 24 -29.01 -18.31 -11.28
CA LYS A 24 -28.72 -19.10 -12.49
C LYS A 24 -27.40 -18.68 -13.12
N ILE A 25 -26.33 -19.35 -12.68
CA ILE A 25 -25.01 -19.23 -13.29
C ILE A 25 -25.06 -19.71 -14.76
N ASN A 26 -24.64 -18.85 -15.68
CA ASN A 26 -24.43 -19.26 -17.06
C ASN A 26 -23.21 -20.20 -17.13
N LYS A 27 -23.42 -21.44 -17.59
CA LYS A 27 -22.34 -22.44 -17.68
C LYS A 27 -21.14 -21.97 -18.51
N LYS A 28 -21.35 -21.19 -19.56
CA LYS A 28 -20.25 -20.65 -20.36
C LYS A 28 -19.45 -19.59 -19.59
N THR A 29 -20.12 -18.73 -18.84
CA THR A 29 -19.46 -17.74 -17.96
C THR A 29 -18.62 -18.44 -16.90
N LEU A 30 -19.14 -19.52 -16.29
CA LEU A 30 -18.38 -20.30 -15.32
C LEU A 30 -17.13 -20.94 -15.94
N VAL A 31 -17.25 -21.59 -17.09
CA VAL A 31 -16.10 -22.20 -17.78
C VAL A 31 -15.04 -21.15 -18.14
N ASN A 32 -15.46 -20.02 -18.71
CA ASN A 32 -14.52 -18.95 -19.06
C ASN A 32 -13.81 -18.38 -17.81
N PHE A 33 -14.54 -18.18 -16.72
CA PHE A 33 -13.99 -17.70 -15.46
C PHE A 33 -12.97 -18.70 -14.89
N GLU A 34 -13.31 -20.00 -14.87
CA GLU A 34 -12.41 -21.07 -14.43
C GLU A 34 -11.13 -21.11 -15.26
N GLU A 35 -11.23 -21.04 -16.59
CA GLU A 35 -10.06 -21.02 -17.50
C GLU A 35 -9.14 -19.81 -17.24
N ARG A 36 -9.73 -18.64 -16.98
CA ARG A 36 -8.98 -17.40 -16.67
C ARG A 36 -8.23 -17.50 -15.36
N VAL A 37 -8.90 -17.93 -14.29
CA VAL A 37 -8.26 -18.10 -12.99
C VAL A 37 -7.18 -19.19 -13.04
N GLN A 38 -7.45 -20.31 -13.71
CA GLN A 38 -6.47 -21.40 -13.87
C GLN A 38 -5.21 -20.94 -14.58
N TYR A 39 -5.33 -20.10 -15.62
CA TYR A 39 -4.15 -19.58 -16.30
C TYR A 39 -3.40 -18.56 -15.44
N LEU A 40 -4.11 -17.55 -14.94
CA LEU A 40 -3.52 -16.45 -14.17
C LEU A 40 -2.80 -16.99 -12.93
N ALA A 41 -3.39 -17.93 -12.21
CA ALA A 41 -2.84 -18.56 -11.01
C ALA A 41 -2.15 -19.91 -11.28
N SER A 42 -1.50 -20.05 -12.44
CA SER A 42 -0.66 -21.22 -12.72
C SER A 42 0.79 -21.00 -12.31
N ASP A 43 1.47 -22.08 -11.92
CA ASP A 43 2.91 -22.08 -11.61
C ASP A 43 3.77 -21.49 -12.75
N ALA A 44 3.29 -21.53 -14.00
CA ALA A 44 3.98 -20.97 -15.16
C ALA A 44 4.11 -19.43 -15.11
N LEU A 45 3.29 -18.77 -14.30
CA LEU A 45 3.33 -17.33 -14.06
C LEU A 45 4.09 -16.98 -12.76
N GLU A 46 4.67 -17.98 -12.09
CA GLU A 46 5.60 -17.81 -10.96
C GLU A 46 5.09 -16.87 -9.85
N GLY A 47 3.76 -16.81 -9.65
CA GLY A 47 3.12 -15.97 -8.63
C GLY A 47 3.04 -14.48 -8.95
N ARG A 48 3.31 -14.08 -10.19
CA ARG A 48 3.05 -12.73 -10.74
C ARG A 48 3.56 -11.57 -9.89
N GLU A 49 4.74 -11.70 -9.27
CA GLU A 49 5.32 -10.57 -8.54
C GLU A 49 5.58 -9.40 -9.49
N ALA A 50 5.22 -8.19 -9.04
CA ALA A 50 5.39 -7.01 -9.87
C ALA A 50 6.85 -6.80 -10.31
N GLY A 51 7.05 -6.55 -11.60
CA GLY A 51 8.35 -6.41 -12.25
C GLY A 51 8.97 -7.74 -12.74
N THR A 52 8.32 -8.89 -12.53
CA THR A 52 8.84 -10.20 -12.96
C THR A 52 8.32 -10.64 -14.34
N ASP A 53 8.97 -11.63 -14.93
CA ASP A 53 8.50 -12.30 -16.16
C ASP A 53 7.11 -12.92 -15.98
N GLY A 54 6.77 -13.38 -14.77
CA GLY A 54 5.47 -13.91 -14.41
C GLY A 54 4.35 -12.87 -14.49
N GLU A 55 4.59 -11.66 -13.97
CA GLU A 55 3.67 -10.54 -14.13
C GLU A 55 3.58 -10.11 -15.60
N ALA A 56 4.70 -10.08 -16.33
CA ALA A 56 4.70 -9.73 -17.75
C ALA A 56 3.85 -10.71 -18.59
N ALA A 57 3.92 -12.02 -18.30
CA ALA A 57 3.07 -13.02 -18.95
C ALA A 57 1.58 -12.82 -18.61
N ALA A 58 1.25 -12.48 -17.35
CA ALA A 58 -0.12 -12.16 -16.95
C ALA A 58 -0.64 -10.90 -17.66
N ARG A 59 0.16 -9.83 -17.73
CA ARG A 59 -0.14 -8.60 -18.47
C ARG A 59 -0.47 -8.91 -19.92
N ASP A 60 0.39 -9.66 -20.60
CA ASP A 60 0.22 -9.99 -22.03
C ASP A 60 -1.04 -10.82 -22.27
N TYR A 61 -1.34 -11.75 -21.37
CA TYR A 61 -2.60 -12.50 -21.40
C TYR A 61 -3.82 -11.58 -21.22
N ILE A 62 -3.79 -10.63 -20.27
CA ILE A 62 -4.90 -9.70 -20.05
C ILE A 62 -5.08 -8.79 -21.28
N VAL A 63 -4.00 -8.28 -21.88
CA VAL A 63 -4.03 -7.51 -23.13
C VAL A 63 -4.67 -8.34 -24.25
N GLN A 64 -4.29 -9.61 -24.39
CA GLN A 64 -4.88 -10.51 -25.37
C GLN A 64 -6.38 -10.69 -25.12
N GLN A 65 -6.79 -10.97 -23.88
CA GLN A 65 -8.20 -11.13 -23.51
C GLN A 65 -9.02 -9.86 -23.80
N MET A 66 -8.52 -8.68 -23.43
CA MET A 66 -9.18 -7.40 -23.72
C MET A 66 -9.29 -7.14 -25.23
N THR A 67 -8.26 -7.49 -25.99
CA THR A 67 -8.26 -7.37 -27.46
C THR A 67 -9.29 -8.30 -28.10
N GLU A 68 -9.36 -9.57 -27.67
CA GLU A 68 -10.33 -10.56 -28.17
C GLU A 68 -11.77 -10.20 -27.82
N ILE A 69 -11.98 -9.56 -26.66
CA ILE A 69 -13.28 -9.01 -26.27
C ILE A 69 -13.70 -7.83 -27.16
N GLY A 70 -12.73 -7.12 -27.76
CA GLY A 70 -12.94 -5.94 -28.59
C GLY A 70 -12.97 -4.64 -27.80
N LEU A 71 -12.25 -4.57 -26.68
CA LEU A 71 -12.06 -3.32 -25.94
C LEU A 71 -11.17 -2.35 -26.74
N GLU A 72 -11.38 -1.05 -26.54
CA GLU A 72 -10.49 -0.02 -27.07
C GLU A 72 -9.32 0.21 -26.08
N PRO A 73 -8.07 0.31 -26.56
CA PRO A 73 -6.93 0.60 -25.72
C PRO A 73 -7.02 2.00 -25.10
N ARG A 74 -6.78 2.10 -23.78
CA ARG A 74 -6.74 3.39 -23.06
C ARG A 74 -5.56 3.54 -22.11
N GLY A 75 -4.47 2.83 -22.37
CA GLY A 75 -3.18 3.09 -21.76
C GLY A 75 -2.48 4.31 -22.37
N THR A 76 -1.29 4.62 -21.87
CA THR A 76 -0.39 5.61 -22.51
C THR A 76 0.21 5.08 -23.80
N GLU A 77 0.36 3.75 -23.91
CA GLU A 77 0.77 3.04 -25.11
C GLU A 77 -0.11 1.80 -25.34
N GLY A 78 -1.05 1.90 -26.28
CA GLY A 78 -2.03 0.83 -26.49
C GLY A 78 -2.83 0.58 -25.22
N PHE A 79 -2.93 -0.68 -24.78
CA PHE A 79 -3.59 -1.03 -23.51
C PHE A 79 -2.74 -0.71 -22.28
N LEU A 80 -1.43 -0.46 -22.45
CA LEU A 80 -0.49 -0.39 -21.33
C LEU A 80 -0.30 1.04 -20.83
N GLN A 81 -0.32 1.21 -19.52
CA GLN A 81 0.17 2.40 -18.83
C GLN A 81 1.34 1.98 -17.94
N ALA A 82 2.55 2.32 -18.39
CA ALA A 82 3.78 2.01 -17.68
C ALA A 82 4.05 3.02 -16.56
N PHE A 83 4.66 2.55 -15.47
CA PHE A 83 5.16 3.37 -14.37
C PHE A 83 6.36 2.68 -13.69
N ASP A 84 7.29 3.47 -13.17
CA ASP A 84 8.45 2.93 -12.46
C ASP A 84 8.19 2.85 -10.96
N PHE A 85 8.71 1.80 -10.31
CA PHE A 85 8.70 1.64 -8.86
C PHE A 85 10.03 1.11 -8.33
N GLN A 86 10.35 1.47 -7.09
CA GLN A 86 11.59 1.05 -6.45
C GLN A 86 11.49 -0.35 -5.84
N ARG A 87 12.55 -1.13 -6.00
CA ARG A 87 12.76 -2.41 -5.31
C ARG A 87 13.64 -2.23 -4.08
N PRO A 88 13.64 -3.21 -3.15
CA PRO A 88 14.67 -3.26 -2.13
C PRO A 88 16.05 -3.15 -2.76
N VAL A 89 16.91 -2.34 -2.16
CA VAL A 89 18.30 -2.11 -2.56
C VAL A 89 19.02 -3.45 -2.70
N GLU A 90 19.68 -3.65 -3.83
CA GLU A 90 20.48 -4.83 -4.07
C GLU A 90 21.86 -4.68 -3.43
N VAL A 91 22.28 -5.69 -2.67
CA VAL A 91 23.60 -5.75 -2.04
C VAL A 91 24.43 -6.82 -2.74
N ASP A 92 25.57 -6.43 -3.32
CA ASP A 92 26.51 -7.37 -3.96
C ASP A 92 27.19 -8.22 -2.87
N PRO A 93 26.96 -9.55 -2.84
CA PRO A 93 27.46 -10.43 -1.79
C PRO A 93 28.96 -10.73 -1.91
N ILE A 94 29.59 -10.44 -3.05
CA ILE A 94 31.02 -10.65 -3.29
C ILE A 94 31.80 -9.42 -2.83
N SER A 95 31.31 -8.23 -3.18
CA SER A 95 31.99 -6.96 -2.92
C SER A 95 31.66 -6.36 -1.55
N THR A 96 30.59 -6.82 -0.91
CA THR A 96 30.20 -6.41 0.46
C THR A 96 30.78 -7.35 1.50
N PHE A 97 31.67 -6.85 2.38
CA PHE A 97 32.27 -7.65 3.44
C PHE A 97 32.61 -6.84 4.70
N MET A 98 32.62 -7.53 5.83
CA MET A 98 33.18 -7.06 7.10
C MET A 98 34.23 -8.05 7.60
N LYS A 99 35.46 -7.59 7.85
CA LYS A 99 36.60 -8.43 8.25
C LYS A 99 37.36 -7.77 9.41
N TRP A 100 37.80 -8.59 10.35
CA TRP A 100 38.83 -8.20 11.32
C TRP A 100 39.62 -9.43 11.76
N LYS A 101 40.88 -9.23 12.19
CA LYS A 101 41.80 -10.33 12.54
C LYS A 101 41.88 -11.43 11.47
N GLY A 102 41.81 -11.04 10.19
CA GLY A 102 41.84 -11.96 9.05
C GLY A 102 40.59 -12.85 8.87
N SER A 103 39.58 -12.72 9.73
CA SER A 103 38.34 -13.50 9.64
C SER A 103 37.21 -12.67 9.05
N SER A 104 36.57 -13.16 7.98
CA SER A 104 35.36 -12.54 7.41
C SER A 104 34.11 -12.90 8.21
N ARG A 105 33.14 -11.99 8.21
CA ARG A 105 31.77 -12.25 8.66
C ARG A 105 30.90 -12.64 7.46
N GLN A 106 29.81 -13.37 7.73
CA GLN A 106 28.84 -13.80 6.71
C GLN A 106 27.77 -12.73 6.53
N LEU A 107 27.65 -12.19 5.32
CA LEU A 107 26.58 -11.26 4.95
C LEU A 107 25.21 -11.92 5.16
N ASN A 108 24.22 -11.15 5.63
CA ASN A 108 22.85 -11.53 5.96
C ASN A 108 22.70 -12.57 7.10
N LYS A 109 23.82 -12.99 7.71
CA LYS A 109 23.81 -13.82 8.91
C LYS A 109 24.44 -13.11 10.10
N ASP A 110 25.66 -12.61 9.91
CA ASP A 110 26.42 -11.89 10.92
C ASP A 110 26.27 -10.38 10.78
N PHE A 111 26.00 -9.87 9.59
CA PHE A 111 25.80 -8.44 9.37
C PHE A 111 25.04 -8.14 8.07
N TYR A 112 24.53 -6.92 7.94
CA TYR A 112 24.02 -6.36 6.69
C TYR A 112 24.25 -4.83 6.64
N PRO A 113 24.39 -4.22 5.45
CA PRO A 113 24.39 -2.77 5.31
C PRO A 113 22.99 -2.20 5.63
N VAL A 114 22.94 -0.99 6.17
CA VAL A 114 21.67 -0.29 6.48
C VAL A 114 21.42 0.85 5.48
N LYS A 115 20.20 1.38 5.43
CA LYS A 115 19.81 2.47 4.51
C LYS A 115 20.72 3.71 4.56
N TYR A 116 21.41 3.93 5.67
CA TYR A 116 22.33 5.06 5.86
C TYR A 116 23.77 4.80 5.37
N SER A 117 24.07 3.62 4.84
CA SER A 117 25.42 3.28 4.39
C SER A 117 25.77 3.98 3.07
N ALA A 118 27.02 4.38 2.91
CA ALA A 118 27.61 4.67 1.61
C ALA A 118 28.10 3.40 0.92
N GLU A 119 28.12 3.40 -0.41
CA GLU A 119 28.96 2.49 -1.20
C GLU A 119 30.41 2.96 -1.08
N ALA A 120 31.19 2.31 -0.21
CA ALA A 120 32.61 2.63 -0.02
C ALA A 120 33.37 1.48 0.65
N THR A 121 34.69 1.55 0.58
CA THR A 121 35.61 0.72 1.37
C THR A 121 36.26 1.57 2.45
N ALA A 122 36.28 1.06 3.67
CA ALA A 122 36.88 1.70 4.83
C ALA A 122 37.78 0.73 5.59
N VAL A 123 38.86 1.26 6.13
CA VAL A 123 39.79 0.56 7.00
C VAL A 123 40.11 1.46 8.18
N GLY A 124 40.10 0.91 9.39
CA GLY A 124 40.47 1.65 10.59
C GLY A 124 40.52 0.77 11.83
N GLU A 125 41.23 1.25 12.86
CA GLU A 125 41.20 0.64 14.20
C GLU A 125 39.79 0.73 14.78
N ALA A 126 39.33 -0.34 15.45
CA ALA A 126 38.02 -0.35 16.08
C ALA A 126 37.98 0.58 17.31
N ALA A 127 36.90 1.36 17.44
CA ALA A 127 36.61 2.18 18.61
C ALA A 127 35.18 1.96 19.09
N ARG A 128 34.99 1.65 20.37
CA ARG A 128 33.66 1.65 21.00
C ARG A 128 33.26 3.10 21.30
N VAL A 129 32.08 3.52 20.85
CA VAL A 129 31.61 4.91 20.97
C VAL A 129 30.26 5.04 21.68
N GLY A 130 29.95 4.10 22.57
CA GLY A 130 28.68 4.11 23.30
C GLY A 130 27.50 4.13 22.34
N TYR A 131 26.59 5.10 22.52
CA TYR A 131 25.36 5.23 21.74
C TYR A 131 25.44 6.24 20.59
N GLY A 132 26.60 6.90 20.40
CA GLY A 132 26.78 7.97 19.41
C GLY A 132 26.02 9.26 19.73
N ILE A 133 25.61 9.46 20.98
CA ILE A 133 24.77 10.59 21.39
C ILE A 133 25.62 11.81 21.76
N VAL A 134 25.20 12.97 21.29
CA VAL A 134 25.69 14.29 21.69
C VAL A 134 24.49 15.10 22.19
N ALA A 135 24.34 15.23 23.50
CA ALA A 135 23.22 15.90 24.17
C ALA A 135 23.73 16.96 25.17
N PRO A 136 24.20 18.14 24.68
CA PRO A 136 24.76 19.18 25.53
C PRO A 136 23.78 19.69 26.60
N GLU A 137 22.48 19.72 26.29
CA GLU A 137 21.41 20.14 27.19
C GLU A 137 21.22 19.18 28.38
N LEU A 138 21.67 17.93 28.24
CA LEU A 138 21.72 16.93 29.31
C LEU A 138 23.11 16.82 29.94
N GLY A 139 24.08 17.59 29.47
CA GLY A 139 25.49 17.46 29.85
C GLY A 139 26.09 16.09 29.48
N TYR A 140 25.57 15.46 28.42
CA TYR A 140 25.96 14.11 28.00
C TYR A 140 26.57 14.12 26.60
N SER A 141 27.68 13.41 26.43
CA SER A 141 28.22 13.07 25.12
C SER A 141 29.03 11.78 25.22
N ASP A 142 28.82 10.86 24.29
CA ASP A 142 29.62 9.64 24.16
C ASP A 142 31.06 9.93 23.70
N TYR A 143 31.34 11.15 23.20
CA TYR A 143 32.64 11.60 22.69
C TYR A 143 33.36 12.56 23.65
N ARG A 144 32.94 12.61 24.92
CA ARG A 144 33.42 13.60 25.90
C ARG A 144 34.88 13.45 26.35
N ASP A 145 35.49 12.28 26.13
CA ASP A 145 36.87 12.03 26.56
C ASP A 145 37.87 12.55 25.52
N SER A 146 38.39 13.76 25.76
CA SER A 146 39.36 14.42 24.89
C SER A 146 40.73 13.72 24.82
N THR A 147 40.96 12.67 25.61
CA THR A 147 42.19 11.87 25.54
C THR A 147 42.12 10.75 24.50
N ILE A 148 40.91 10.45 24.00
CA ILE A 148 40.69 9.45 22.97
C ILE A 148 40.66 10.13 21.60
N ASP A 149 41.63 9.78 20.75
CA ASP A 149 41.57 10.15 19.32
C ASP A 149 40.64 9.18 18.60
N TYR A 150 39.52 9.70 18.09
CA TYR A 150 38.54 8.93 17.33
C TYR A 150 38.75 9.04 15.82
N SER A 151 39.59 9.96 15.35
CA SER A 151 39.74 10.24 13.93
C SER A 151 40.29 9.04 13.17
N GLY A 152 39.69 8.72 12.01
CA GLY A 152 40.15 7.64 11.14
C GLY A 152 39.75 6.23 11.59
N LYS A 153 38.93 6.11 12.64
CA LYS A 153 38.57 4.81 13.24
C LYS A 153 37.25 4.27 12.72
N VAL A 154 37.06 2.95 12.88
CA VAL A 154 35.78 2.29 12.66
C VAL A 154 35.02 2.27 13.98
N PHE A 155 33.88 2.95 14.01
CA PHE A 155 33.08 3.11 15.23
C PHE A 155 32.17 1.91 15.43
N PHE A 156 32.17 1.36 16.63
CA PHE A 156 31.20 0.39 17.09
C PHE A 156 30.22 1.10 18.00
N MET A 157 28.99 1.25 17.52
CA MET A 157 27.94 2.08 18.13
C MET A 157 26.74 1.22 18.49
N ASP A 158 26.28 1.39 19.72
CA ASP A 158 25.06 0.76 20.22
C ASP A 158 23.82 1.55 19.79
N ILE A 159 22.83 0.89 19.22
CA ILE A 159 21.58 1.55 18.79
C ILE A 159 20.64 1.88 19.96
N GLY A 160 20.89 1.32 21.15
CA GLY A 160 20.10 1.58 22.34
C GLY A 160 20.26 3.00 22.89
N SER A 161 19.92 3.18 24.16
CA SER A 161 20.02 4.47 24.87
C SER A 161 20.52 4.24 26.31
N PRO A 162 21.20 5.21 26.94
CA PRO A 162 21.71 5.05 28.31
C PRO A 162 20.65 4.68 29.36
N ASP A 163 19.40 5.07 29.14
CA ASP A 163 18.25 4.78 30.01
C ASP A 163 17.20 3.87 29.35
N GLY A 164 17.55 3.22 28.23
CA GLY A 164 16.66 2.37 27.45
C GLY A 164 15.80 3.13 26.43
N THR A 165 15.21 2.38 25.51
CA THR A 165 14.44 2.94 24.38
C THR A 165 12.95 2.92 24.69
N HIS A 166 12.47 3.99 25.34
CA HIS A 166 11.06 4.09 25.73
C HIS A 166 10.51 5.54 25.71
N PRO A 167 9.18 5.75 25.69
CA PRO A 167 8.57 7.07 25.51
C PRO A 167 8.94 8.15 26.54
N HIS A 168 9.43 7.75 27.72
CA HIS A 168 9.86 8.63 28.82
C HIS A 168 11.39 8.77 28.95
N SER A 169 12.16 8.34 27.95
CA SER A 169 13.63 8.41 27.99
C SER A 169 14.07 9.87 27.99
N LYS A 170 15.07 10.20 28.80
CA LYS A 170 15.71 11.52 28.81
C LYS A 170 16.39 11.81 27.46
N PHE A 171 16.80 10.76 26.76
CA PHE A 171 17.50 10.82 25.48
C PHE A 171 16.58 10.67 24.28
N LYS A 172 15.24 10.71 24.47
CA LYS A 172 14.26 10.52 23.40
C LYS A 172 14.50 11.39 22.16
N ALA A 173 14.89 12.65 22.36
CA ALA A 173 15.21 13.57 21.27
C ALA A 173 16.45 13.14 20.44
N HIS A 174 17.27 12.26 21.00
CA HIS A 174 18.51 11.71 20.43
C HIS A 174 18.37 10.24 20.03
N HIS A 175 17.15 9.69 19.96
CA HIS A 175 16.92 8.32 19.47
C HIS A 175 17.03 8.18 17.95
N ASP A 176 17.04 9.28 17.22
CA ASP A 176 17.20 9.27 15.77
C ASP A 176 18.59 8.76 15.36
N LEU A 177 18.62 7.62 14.68
CA LEU A 177 19.85 6.96 14.26
C LEU A 177 20.62 7.76 13.22
N HIS A 178 19.93 8.48 12.31
CA HIS A 178 20.58 9.29 11.29
C HIS A 178 21.45 10.40 11.93
N THR A 179 20.88 11.15 12.89
CA THR A 179 21.58 12.18 13.66
C THR A 179 22.82 11.61 14.39
N ARG A 180 22.71 10.41 14.98
CA ARG A 180 23.85 9.76 15.65
C ARG A 180 24.96 9.38 14.68
N LEU A 181 24.60 8.97 13.47
CA LEU A 181 25.56 8.66 12.42
C LEU A 181 26.24 9.92 11.88
N GLU A 182 25.51 11.04 11.75
CA GLU A 182 26.10 12.34 11.43
C GLU A 182 27.14 12.76 12.50
N ASN A 183 26.83 12.58 13.79
CA ASN A 183 27.81 12.82 14.86
C ASN A 183 29.08 11.95 14.69
N ALA A 184 28.94 10.70 14.24
CA ALA A 184 30.09 9.83 13.99
C ALA A 184 30.95 10.32 12.82
N VAL A 185 30.30 10.83 11.76
CA VAL A 185 30.99 11.46 10.62
C VAL A 185 31.74 12.72 11.07
N ASP A 186 31.11 13.57 11.89
CA ASP A 186 31.74 14.78 12.45
C ASP A 186 32.96 14.45 13.32
N MET A 187 32.95 13.28 13.98
CA MET A 187 34.10 12.75 14.73
C MET A 187 35.13 12.02 13.84
N ALA A 188 35.02 12.16 12.52
CA ALA A 188 35.90 11.61 11.50
C ALA A 188 35.99 10.06 11.52
N ALA A 189 34.89 9.38 11.82
CA ALA A 189 34.78 7.93 11.61
C ALA A 189 34.95 7.57 10.13
N THR A 190 35.66 6.47 9.85
CA THR A 190 35.79 5.94 8.47
C THR A 190 34.65 5.00 8.12
N ALA A 191 34.03 4.38 9.12
CA ALA A 191 32.82 3.56 9.00
C ALA A 191 32.16 3.39 10.38
N VAL A 192 30.90 2.96 10.39
CA VAL A 192 30.16 2.61 11.60
C VAL A 192 29.64 1.17 11.53
N VAL A 193 29.85 0.41 12.60
CA VAL A 193 29.25 -0.89 12.87
C VAL A 193 28.26 -0.73 14.02
N LEU A 194 26.99 -0.78 13.69
CA LEU A 194 25.88 -0.74 14.63
C LEU A 194 25.70 -2.11 15.29
N TYR A 195 25.37 -2.15 16.57
CA TYR A 195 24.94 -3.35 17.28
C TYR A 195 23.83 -2.99 18.27
N ASN A 196 23.12 -3.99 18.78
CA ASN A 196 22.03 -3.77 19.73
C ASN A 196 22.28 -4.54 21.03
N THR A 197 22.26 -3.83 22.17
CA THR A 197 22.23 -4.44 23.51
C THR A 197 20.92 -4.26 24.25
N ASP A 198 20.01 -3.46 23.69
CA ASP A 198 18.73 -3.07 24.26
C ASP A 198 17.61 -3.85 23.56
N ASP A 199 16.98 -4.76 24.29
CA ASP A 199 15.86 -5.57 23.78
C ASP A 199 14.60 -4.73 23.49
N THR A 200 14.59 -3.46 23.94
CA THR A 200 13.53 -2.49 23.61
C THR A 200 13.83 -1.65 22.37
N ALA A 201 15.06 -1.68 21.85
CA ALA A 201 15.43 -0.97 20.63
C ALA A 201 15.11 -1.80 19.37
N GLU A 202 14.50 -1.16 18.38
CA GLU A 202 14.24 -1.78 17.08
C GLU A 202 15.52 -1.80 16.24
N ASN A 203 15.88 -2.98 15.74
CA ASN A 203 17.02 -3.10 14.83
C ASN A 203 16.74 -2.37 13.52
N PRO A 204 17.76 -1.74 12.88
CA PRO A 204 17.62 -1.17 11.55
C PRO A 204 17.14 -2.23 10.55
N GLU A 205 16.23 -1.84 9.66
CA GLU A 205 15.72 -2.71 8.60
C GLU A 205 16.87 -3.18 7.69
N SER A 206 16.85 -4.48 7.35
CA SER A 206 17.78 -5.07 6.38
C SER A 206 17.34 -4.91 4.94
N LEU A 207 16.05 -4.61 4.72
CA LEU A 207 15.45 -4.36 3.41
C LEU A 207 14.93 -2.93 3.40
N PHE A 208 15.39 -2.14 2.44
CA PHE A 208 15.02 -0.75 2.27
C PHE A 208 15.11 -0.40 0.79
N LYS A 209 14.28 0.53 0.33
CA LYS A 209 14.20 0.91 -1.10
C LYS A 209 15.08 2.10 -1.47
N ASN A 210 15.35 2.98 -0.49
CA ASN A 210 16.10 4.23 -0.69
C ASN A 210 17.37 4.26 0.17
N ILE A 211 18.45 4.77 -0.39
CA ILE A 211 19.74 4.97 0.26
C ILE A 211 19.82 6.41 0.79
N LEU A 212 19.81 6.54 2.11
CA LEU A 212 19.94 7.80 2.86
C LEU A 212 21.36 7.96 3.41
N SER A 213 22.36 7.73 2.56
CA SER A 213 23.77 7.65 2.93
C SER A 213 24.26 8.85 3.74
N VAL A 214 24.97 8.59 4.85
CA VAL A 214 25.72 9.62 5.61
C VAL A 214 27.16 9.83 5.09
N GLY A 215 27.51 9.23 3.93
CA GLY A 215 28.81 9.40 3.27
C GLY A 215 29.91 8.41 3.70
N ILE A 216 29.64 7.54 4.69
CA ILE A 216 30.55 6.46 5.12
C ILE A 216 29.83 5.11 5.16
N PRO A 217 30.55 3.96 5.08
CA PRO A 217 29.93 2.65 5.25
C PRO A 217 29.29 2.49 6.64
N VAL A 218 28.06 1.99 6.67
CA VAL A 218 27.32 1.70 7.91
C VAL A 218 26.72 0.31 7.82
N MET A 219 27.05 -0.56 8.77
CA MET A 219 26.54 -1.93 8.82
C MET A 219 25.94 -2.25 10.18
N PHE A 220 24.90 -3.09 10.21
CA PHE A 220 24.35 -3.64 11.44
C PHE A 220 24.91 -5.03 11.69
N TRP A 221 25.48 -5.26 12.88
CA TRP A 221 26.02 -6.53 13.34
C TRP A 221 24.94 -7.29 14.12
N THR A 222 24.39 -8.33 13.50
CA THR A 222 23.24 -9.10 13.99
C THR A 222 23.58 -10.11 15.08
N THR A 223 24.79 -10.68 15.05
CA THR A 223 25.23 -11.74 15.98
C THR A 223 25.99 -11.21 17.20
N TYR A 224 25.83 -9.93 17.52
CA TYR A 224 26.47 -9.35 18.69
C TYR A 224 25.92 -10.00 19.98
N ASP A 225 26.81 -10.59 20.77
CA ASP A 225 26.48 -11.41 21.95
C ASP A 225 27.04 -10.83 23.26
N ASN A 226 27.07 -9.50 23.38
CA ASN A 226 27.68 -8.76 24.50
C ASN A 226 29.20 -8.92 24.67
N ASN A 227 29.89 -9.51 23.68
CA ASN A 227 31.35 -9.53 23.66
C ASN A 227 31.96 -8.16 23.33
N ASP A 228 33.17 -7.96 23.83
CA ASP A 228 33.93 -6.72 23.65
C ASP A 228 34.15 -6.39 22.16
N VAL A 229 34.17 -5.11 21.81
CA VAL A 229 34.45 -4.64 20.44
C VAL A 229 35.79 -5.24 19.96
N PRO A 230 35.91 -5.67 18.70
CA PRO A 230 37.14 -6.31 18.23
C PRO A 230 38.36 -5.42 18.47
N LYS A 231 39.45 -6.01 18.97
CA LYS A 231 40.74 -5.33 19.05
C LYS A 231 41.46 -5.40 17.70
N GLY A 232 41.92 -4.26 17.20
CA GLY A 232 42.69 -4.12 15.97
C GLY A 232 41.89 -3.54 14.81
N GLU A 233 42.53 -3.56 13.64
CA GLU A 233 42.00 -3.04 12.38
C GLU A 233 40.79 -3.83 11.86
N VAL A 234 39.79 -3.09 11.39
CA VAL A 234 38.54 -3.59 10.78
C VAL A 234 38.49 -3.10 9.34
N HIS A 235 38.18 -4.01 8.42
CA HIS A 235 38.03 -3.74 6.99
C HIS A 235 36.57 -3.92 6.61
N ILE A 236 36.01 -2.88 6.02
CA ILE A 236 34.61 -2.81 5.61
C ILE A 236 34.58 -2.47 4.13
N SER A 237 33.76 -3.17 3.37
CA SER A 237 33.40 -2.80 2.01
C SER A 237 31.90 -2.98 1.87
N VAL A 238 31.23 -1.98 1.30
CA VAL A 238 29.81 -2.03 0.99
C VAL A 238 29.65 -1.74 -0.50
N LYS A 239 28.96 -2.65 -1.20
CA LYS A 239 28.55 -2.48 -2.58
C LYS A 239 27.07 -2.74 -2.69
N MET A 240 26.30 -1.67 -2.92
CA MET A 240 24.84 -1.74 -3.01
C MET A 240 24.30 -0.67 -3.94
N SER A 241 23.13 -0.92 -4.54
CA SER A 241 22.50 0.00 -5.49
C SER A 241 20.99 -0.01 -5.35
N GLU A 242 20.39 1.18 -5.45
CA GLU A 242 18.95 1.31 -5.71
C GLU A 242 18.64 0.71 -7.07
N VAL A 243 17.54 -0.05 -7.13
CA VAL A 243 17.09 -0.71 -8.35
C VAL A 243 15.61 -0.39 -8.51
N SER A 244 15.22 0.01 -9.71
CA SER A 244 13.83 0.24 -10.08
C SER A 244 13.39 -0.80 -11.11
N ASP A 245 12.13 -1.21 -11.02
CA ASP A 245 11.44 -1.97 -12.06
C ASP A 245 10.26 -1.17 -12.61
N THR A 246 9.69 -1.63 -13.72
CA THR A 246 8.55 -0.99 -14.38
C THR A 246 7.31 -1.87 -14.27
N GLY A 247 6.25 -1.32 -13.68
CA GLY A 247 4.91 -1.92 -13.64
C GLY A 247 4.04 -1.44 -14.79
N TYR A 248 2.97 -2.19 -15.10
CA TYR A 248 2.08 -1.89 -16.24
C TYR A 248 0.61 -2.07 -15.86
N ASN A 249 -0.12 -0.97 -15.70
CA ASN A 249 -1.58 -1.09 -15.67
C ASN A 249 -2.07 -1.47 -17.07
N VAL A 250 -3.05 -2.39 -17.15
CA VAL A 250 -3.71 -2.78 -18.40
C VAL A 250 -5.10 -2.15 -18.45
N VAL A 251 -5.29 -1.19 -19.37
CA VAL A 251 -6.44 -0.30 -19.41
C VAL A 251 -7.23 -0.50 -20.71
N GLY A 252 -8.41 -1.10 -20.60
CA GLY A 252 -9.35 -1.33 -21.70
C GLY A 252 -10.63 -0.52 -21.55
N TYR A 253 -11.20 -0.07 -22.66
CA TYR A 253 -12.33 0.87 -22.64
C TYR A 253 -13.46 0.44 -23.57
N LEU A 254 -14.70 0.64 -23.13
CA LEU A 254 -15.90 0.53 -23.96
C LEU A 254 -16.55 1.90 -24.07
N GLU A 255 -16.40 2.53 -25.23
CA GLU A 255 -17.08 3.77 -25.59
C GLU A 255 -18.56 3.50 -25.89
N ARG A 256 -19.45 4.28 -25.27
CA ARG A 256 -20.91 4.13 -25.38
C ARG A 256 -21.62 5.41 -25.79
N GLY A 257 -20.91 6.52 -25.88
CA GLY A 257 -21.43 7.85 -26.19
C GLY A 257 -21.91 8.61 -24.95
N SER A 258 -21.61 8.11 -23.75
CA SER A 258 -21.95 8.81 -22.50
C SER A 258 -20.93 9.90 -22.19
N HIS A 259 -21.36 10.89 -21.41
CA HIS A 259 -20.45 11.86 -20.78
C HIS A 259 -19.85 11.36 -19.46
N LYS A 260 -20.38 10.24 -18.93
CA LYS A 260 -19.94 9.61 -17.69
C LYS A 260 -19.17 8.33 -18.01
N THR A 261 -18.22 7.96 -17.16
CA THR A 261 -17.49 6.69 -17.23
C THR A 261 -17.55 5.99 -15.88
N ILE A 262 -17.78 4.68 -15.86
CA ILE A 262 -17.58 3.86 -14.66
C ILE A 262 -16.25 3.13 -14.76
N VAL A 263 -15.58 2.93 -13.64
CA VAL A 263 -14.31 2.19 -13.57
C VAL A 263 -14.56 0.85 -12.88
N ILE A 264 -14.07 -0.23 -13.47
CA ILE A 264 -14.13 -1.58 -12.92
C ILE A 264 -12.70 -2.11 -12.84
N GLY A 265 -12.21 -2.32 -11.62
CA GLY A 265 -10.81 -2.58 -11.33
C GLY A 265 -10.56 -3.90 -10.60
N ALA A 266 -9.37 -4.46 -10.79
CA ALA A 266 -8.77 -5.50 -9.95
C ALA A 266 -7.25 -5.46 -10.16
N HIS A 267 -6.43 -5.77 -9.16
CA HIS A 267 -5.00 -5.98 -9.41
C HIS A 267 -4.73 -7.40 -9.95
N TYR A 268 -3.64 -7.54 -10.68
CA TYR A 268 -3.25 -8.80 -11.30
C TYR A 268 -1.88 -9.32 -10.85
N ASP A 269 -1.11 -8.54 -10.10
CA ASP A 269 0.10 -9.03 -9.43
C ASP A 269 -0.23 -9.89 -8.20
N HIS A 270 0.78 -10.62 -7.71
CA HIS A 270 0.74 -11.26 -6.40
C HIS A 270 2.18 -11.42 -5.84
N LEU A 271 2.41 -12.29 -4.86
CA LEU A 271 3.65 -12.34 -4.06
C LEU A 271 4.80 -13.16 -4.65
N GLY A 272 4.72 -13.67 -5.88
CA GLY A 272 5.81 -14.41 -6.49
C GLY A 272 6.19 -15.68 -5.72
N TYR A 273 7.44 -15.77 -5.24
CA TYR A 273 7.92 -16.86 -4.37
C TYR A 273 7.73 -16.59 -2.86
N GLY A 274 6.95 -15.57 -2.51
CA GLY A 274 6.72 -15.06 -1.15
C GLY A 274 7.64 -13.88 -0.81
N GLY A 275 7.95 -13.72 0.47
CA GLY A 275 8.76 -12.60 0.97
C GLY A 275 7.95 -11.64 1.84
N GLU A 276 8.09 -10.34 1.59
CA GLU A 276 7.26 -9.32 2.24
C GLU A 276 5.78 -9.60 1.94
N GLY A 277 4.90 -9.48 2.94
CA GLY A 277 3.49 -9.83 2.83
C GLY A 277 3.16 -11.33 2.99
N SER A 278 4.10 -12.25 2.73
CA SER A 278 3.82 -13.69 2.81
C SER A 278 3.48 -14.16 4.23
N ARG A 279 2.46 -15.03 4.34
CA ARG A 279 2.05 -15.72 5.57
C ARG A 279 2.54 -17.16 5.65
N TYR A 280 3.41 -17.57 4.73
CA TYR A 280 4.00 -18.91 4.69
C TYR A 280 5.22 -19.01 5.60
N THR A 281 5.20 -19.97 6.54
CA THR A 281 6.26 -20.14 7.55
C THR A 281 7.22 -21.29 7.23
N GLY A 282 7.15 -21.87 6.03
CA GLY A 282 8.04 -22.97 5.66
C GLY A 282 9.45 -22.49 5.28
N HIS A 283 10.40 -23.42 5.28
CA HIS A 283 11.82 -23.08 5.12
C HIS A 283 12.30 -22.88 3.67
N LYS A 284 11.47 -23.22 2.67
CA LYS A 284 11.82 -23.10 1.26
C LYS A 284 10.87 -22.10 0.60
N PRO A 285 11.37 -21.13 -0.19
CA PRO A 285 10.52 -20.31 -1.04
C PRO A 285 9.62 -21.18 -1.92
N MET A 286 8.36 -20.78 -2.05
CA MET A 286 7.34 -21.50 -2.80
C MET A 286 6.49 -20.48 -3.55
N ILE A 287 6.03 -20.87 -4.73
CA ILE A 287 5.17 -20.02 -5.56
C ILE A 287 3.88 -19.72 -4.81
N HIS A 288 3.52 -18.45 -4.73
CA HIS A 288 2.24 -17.94 -4.27
C HIS A 288 1.40 -17.67 -5.50
N ASN A 289 0.55 -18.61 -5.88
CA ASN A 289 -0.19 -18.52 -7.14
C ASN A 289 -1.28 -17.45 -7.12
N GLY A 290 -1.78 -17.03 -5.94
CA GLY A 290 -2.69 -15.90 -5.85
C GLY A 290 -3.98 -16.12 -6.63
N ALA A 291 -4.62 -17.28 -6.42
CA ALA A 291 -5.82 -17.67 -7.13
C ALA A 291 -7.02 -16.83 -6.68
N ASP A 292 -7.23 -16.71 -5.37
CA ASP A 292 -8.19 -15.77 -4.83
C ASP A 292 -7.62 -14.35 -4.94
N ASP A 293 -6.34 -14.18 -4.61
CA ASP A 293 -5.63 -12.91 -4.48
C ASP A 293 -4.56 -12.69 -5.58
N ASN A 294 -4.86 -12.09 -6.73
CA ASN A 294 -6.17 -11.63 -7.14
C ASN A 294 -6.53 -12.04 -8.58
N ALA A 295 -6.17 -13.29 -8.94
CA ALA A 295 -6.63 -13.87 -10.20
C ALA A 295 -8.16 -13.93 -10.29
N SER A 296 -8.85 -14.15 -9.16
CA SER A 296 -10.32 -14.16 -9.08
C SER A 296 -10.95 -12.83 -9.50
N GLY A 297 -10.43 -11.70 -8.99
CA GLY A 297 -10.91 -10.36 -9.35
C GLY A 297 -10.59 -10.01 -10.80
N THR A 298 -9.36 -10.30 -11.24
CA THR A 298 -8.94 -10.08 -12.64
C THR A 298 -9.80 -10.89 -13.62
N ALA A 299 -10.11 -12.15 -13.32
CA ALA A 299 -11.04 -12.95 -14.13
C ALA A 299 -12.46 -12.33 -14.12
N GLY A 300 -12.91 -11.81 -12.97
CA GLY A 300 -14.20 -11.15 -12.81
C GLY A 300 -14.35 -9.92 -13.69
N ILE A 301 -13.36 -9.03 -13.76
CA ILE A 301 -13.43 -7.84 -14.61
C ILE A 301 -13.43 -8.21 -16.10
N LEU A 302 -12.70 -9.26 -16.50
CA LEU A 302 -12.70 -9.75 -17.87
C LEU A 302 -14.04 -10.39 -18.26
N GLU A 303 -14.76 -11.03 -17.33
CA GLU A 303 -16.13 -11.54 -17.57
C GLU A 303 -17.13 -10.40 -17.75
N LEU A 304 -17.04 -9.35 -16.93
CA LEU A 304 -17.85 -8.14 -17.08
C LEU A 304 -17.59 -7.48 -18.44
N ALA A 305 -16.33 -7.32 -18.84
CA ALA A 305 -15.94 -6.79 -20.14
C ALA A 305 -16.54 -7.60 -21.29
N ALA A 306 -16.41 -8.94 -21.25
CA ALA A 306 -16.96 -9.83 -22.26
C ALA A 306 -18.50 -9.77 -22.34
N TYR A 307 -19.17 -9.56 -21.22
CA TYR A 307 -20.62 -9.36 -21.19
C TYR A 307 -21.02 -8.04 -21.84
N TYR A 308 -20.46 -6.92 -21.39
CA TYR A 308 -20.85 -5.59 -21.85
C TYR A 308 -20.50 -5.36 -23.33
N ALA A 309 -19.36 -5.86 -23.81
CA ALA A 309 -19.00 -5.79 -25.23
C ALA A 309 -20.08 -6.41 -26.15
N LYS A 310 -20.71 -7.52 -25.72
CA LYS A 310 -21.78 -8.19 -26.48
C LYS A 310 -23.14 -7.48 -26.44
N LYS A 311 -23.34 -6.55 -25.50
CA LYS A 311 -24.63 -5.85 -25.34
C LYS A 311 -24.78 -4.63 -26.24
N GLY A 312 -23.73 -4.22 -26.96
CA GLY A 312 -23.78 -3.01 -27.78
C GLY A 312 -24.23 -1.81 -26.94
N LYS A 313 -25.16 -0.99 -27.44
CA LYS A 313 -25.67 0.20 -26.73
C LYS A 313 -26.87 -0.06 -25.81
N LYS A 314 -27.11 -1.30 -25.36
CA LYS A 314 -28.24 -1.57 -24.45
C LYS A 314 -28.10 -0.83 -23.11
N TYR A 315 -26.88 -0.77 -22.59
CA TYR A 315 -26.53 -0.08 -21.35
C TYR A 315 -25.54 1.02 -21.70
N ASP A 316 -26.03 2.22 -22.02
CA ASP A 316 -25.23 3.34 -22.55
C ASP A 316 -25.23 4.58 -21.65
N GLY A 317 -25.79 4.47 -20.44
CA GLY A 317 -25.77 5.53 -19.43
C GLY A 317 -24.36 5.90 -18.98
N ASN A 318 -23.38 4.99 -19.11
CA ASN A 318 -21.97 5.23 -18.83
C ASN A 318 -21.07 4.56 -19.89
N ASN A 319 -19.93 5.16 -20.20
CA ASN A 319 -18.81 4.43 -20.77
C ASN A 319 -18.20 3.53 -19.69
N ILE A 320 -17.43 2.51 -20.07
CA ILE A 320 -16.87 1.56 -19.09
C ILE A 320 -15.36 1.45 -19.29
N LEU A 321 -14.60 1.76 -18.24
CA LEU A 321 -13.16 1.56 -18.18
C LEU A 321 -12.87 0.34 -17.31
N PHE A 322 -12.19 -0.65 -17.89
CA PHE A 322 -11.68 -1.83 -17.20
C PHE A 322 -10.19 -1.65 -16.96
N ILE A 323 -9.74 -1.83 -15.72
CA ILE A 323 -8.32 -1.71 -15.38
C ILE A 323 -7.86 -2.94 -14.61
N ALA A 324 -6.81 -3.59 -15.11
CA ALA A 324 -6.01 -4.51 -14.31
C ALA A 324 -4.80 -3.75 -13.75
N PHE A 325 -4.71 -3.59 -12.43
CA PHE A 325 -3.64 -2.84 -11.77
C PHE A 325 -2.41 -3.71 -11.51
N SER A 326 -1.23 -3.13 -11.69
CA SER A 326 0.07 -3.74 -11.35
C SER A 326 0.56 -3.21 -10.00
N ALA A 327 1.38 -4.00 -9.30
CA ALA A 327 2.05 -3.62 -8.05
C ALA A 327 1.11 -3.14 -6.93
N GLU A 328 -0.05 -3.78 -6.76
CA GLU A 328 -0.95 -3.54 -5.62
C GLU A 328 -0.31 -4.00 -4.31
N GLU A 329 0.31 -5.19 -4.33
CA GLU A 329 0.96 -5.83 -3.16
C GLU A 329 2.14 -5.02 -2.64
N LYS A 330 2.67 -4.11 -3.48
CA LYS A 330 3.77 -3.20 -3.14
C LYS A 330 3.26 -1.85 -2.63
N GLY A 331 1.96 -1.71 -2.36
CA GLY A 331 1.33 -0.53 -1.76
C GLY A 331 0.47 0.30 -2.71
N LEU A 332 -0.42 -0.35 -3.49
CA LEU A 332 -1.37 0.29 -4.42
C LEU A 332 -0.71 1.12 -5.54
N LEU A 333 0.51 0.74 -5.95
CA LEU A 333 1.34 1.60 -6.81
C LEU A 333 0.68 1.84 -8.18
N GLY A 334 0.08 0.81 -8.78
CA GLY A 334 -0.60 0.91 -10.07
C GLY A 334 -1.83 1.81 -10.03
N SER A 335 -2.75 1.60 -9.08
CA SER A 335 -3.95 2.43 -8.99
C SER A 335 -3.64 3.88 -8.58
N LYS A 336 -2.67 4.09 -7.68
CA LYS A 336 -2.18 5.43 -7.33
C LYS A 336 -1.61 6.15 -8.55
N TYR A 337 -0.76 5.46 -9.32
CA TYR A 337 -0.20 6.04 -10.54
C TYR A 337 -1.30 6.39 -11.55
N PHE A 338 -2.30 5.53 -11.73
CA PHE A 338 -3.40 5.79 -12.66
C PHE A 338 -4.18 7.05 -12.27
N VAL A 339 -4.56 7.23 -11.01
CA VAL A 339 -5.34 8.40 -10.58
C VAL A 339 -4.51 9.70 -10.56
N ASP A 340 -3.19 9.61 -10.44
CA ASP A 340 -2.30 10.77 -10.54
C ASP A 340 -1.93 11.11 -12.00
N ASN A 341 -1.97 10.13 -12.90
CA ASN A 341 -1.65 10.26 -14.32
C ASN A 341 -2.76 9.66 -15.20
N PRO A 342 -4.01 10.15 -15.10
CA PRO A 342 -5.16 9.45 -15.66
C PRO A 342 -5.19 9.58 -17.20
N THR A 343 -5.52 8.47 -17.87
CA THR A 343 -5.70 8.43 -19.32
C THR A 343 -7.12 8.80 -19.77
N ILE A 344 -8.00 9.08 -18.82
CA ILE A 344 -9.33 9.66 -18.98
C ILE A 344 -9.50 10.85 -18.04
N SER A 345 -10.53 11.67 -18.25
CA SER A 345 -10.85 12.73 -17.28
C SER A 345 -11.46 12.12 -16.02
N LEU A 346 -10.80 12.30 -14.86
CA LEU A 346 -11.35 11.82 -13.59
C LEU A 346 -12.68 12.50 -13.22
N SER A 347 -12.91 13.74 -13.62
CA SER A 347 -14.21 14.41 -13.41
C SER A 347 -15.37 13.77 -14.19
N ALA A 348 -15.08 12.93 -15.20
CA ALA A 348 -16.10 12.16 -15.91
C ALA A 348 -16.36 10.80 -15.22
N VAL A 349 -15.55 10.40 -14.24
CA VAL A 349 -15.74 9.13 -13.53
C VAL A 349 -16.94 9.27 -12.59
N ASN A 350 -17.95 8.42 -12.82
CA ASN A 350 -19.17 8.37 -12.02
C ASN A 350 -18.94 7.60 -10.71
N TYR A 351 -18.37 6.40 -10.81
CA TYR A 351 -17.99 5.59 -9.67
C TYR A 351 -16.98 4.51 -10.07
N MET A 352 -16.35 3.90 -9.06
CA MET A 352 -15.42 2.79 -9.19
C MET A 352 -15.90 1.57 -8.41
N ILE A 353 -15.83 0.40 -9.05
CA ILE A 353 -16.05 -0.90 -8.41
C ILE A 353 -14.75 -1.69 -8.48
N ASN A 354 -14.19 -2.07 -7.32
CA ASN A 354 -12.99 -2.88 -7.23
C ASN A 354 -13.33 -4.32 -6.86
N TYR A 355 -12.64 -5.27 -7.49
CA TYR A 355 -12.61 -6.66 -7.07
C TYR A 355 -11.25 -7.01 -6.49
N ASP A 356 -11.28 -7.63 -5.32
CA ASP A 356 -10.12 -8.24 -4.72
C ASP A 356 -10.60 -9.37 -3.81
N MET A 357 -10.09 -10.58 -4.05
CA MET A 357 -10.50 -11.84 -3.44
C MET A 357 -12.02 -12.11 -3.48
N ILE A 358 -12.55 -12.37 -4.67
CA ILE A 358 -13.98 -12.72 -4.87
C ILE A 358 -14.22 -14.23 -5.01
N GLY A 359 -13.17 -15.04 -4.86
CA GLY A 359 -13.14 -16.47 -5.10
C GLY A 359 -13.63 -17.35 -3.96
N SER A 360 -13.69 -16.84 -2.73
CA SER A 360 -13.97 -17.64 -1.52
C SER A 360 -15.34 -17.35 -0.89
N LEU A 361 -16.38 -17.19 -1.71
CA LEU A 361 -17.74 -16.92 -1.21
C LEU A 361 -18.26 -18.06 -0.30
N ASP A 362 -18.43 -17.76 0.99
CA ASP A 362 -19.14 -18.63 1.94
C ASP A 362 -20.66 -18.42 1.80
N VAL A 363 -21.38 -19.52 1.57
CA VAL A 363 -22.84 -19.50 1.41
C VAL A 363 -23.59 -19.06 2.67
N ASN A 364 -22.98 -19.16 3.85
CA ASN A 364 -23.58 -18.78 5.13
C ASN A 364 -23.29 -17.33 5.51
N ASP A 365 -22.10 -16.81 5.17
CA ASP A 365 -21.63 -15.50 5.60
C ASP A 365 -21.76 -14.42 4.52
N GLY A 366 -21.81 -14.81 3.24
CA GLY A 366 -21.90 -13.87 2.13
C GLY A 366 -20.54 -13.24 1.79
N PHE A 367 -20.57 -12.10 1.09
CA PHE A 367 -19.39 -11.31 0.80
C PHE A 367 -19.48 -9.92 1.46
N VAL A 368 -18.37 -9.19 1.49
CA VAL A 368 -18.25 -7.85 2.05
C VAL A 368 -18.20 -6.83 0.91
N ILE A 369 -18.96 -5.74 1.07
CA ILE A 369 -18.90 -4.56 0.20
C ILE A 369 -18.37 -3.40 1.04
N ASN A 370 -17.10 -3.07 0.83
CA ASN A 370 -16.47 -1.92 1.47
C ASN A 370 -16.79 -0.63 0.72
N GLY A 371 -16.71 0.52 1.39
CA GLY A 371 -16.87 1.84 0.76
C GLY A 371 -18.31 2.28 0.50
N VAL A 372 -19.32 1.63 1.11
CA VAL A 372 -20.74 1.99 0.89
C VAL A 372 -21.05 3.40 1.39
N GLY A 373 -20.28 3.95 2.32
CA GLY A 373 -20.44 5.31 2.80
C GLY A 373 -19.94 6.38 1.82
N THR A 374 -19.27 5.99 0.72
CA THR A 374 -18.70 6.93 -0.27
C THR A 374 -19.75 7.62 -1.14
N SER A 375 -21.01 7.20 -1.05
CA SER A 375 -22.17 7.85 -1.64
C SER A 375 -23.44 7.47 -0.89
N SER A 376 -24.36 8.43 -0.71
CA SER A 376 -25.68 8.17 -0.12
C SER A 376 -26.53 7.19 -0.94
N GLU A 377 -26.24 7.04 -2.23
CA GLU A 377 -27.03 6.23 -3.14
C GLU A 377 -26.68 4.74 -3.10
N TRP A 378 -25.51 4.36 -2.57
CA TRP A 378 -25.05 2.97 -2.60
C TRP A 378 -26.00 2.02 -1.88
N LYS A 379 -26.47 2.37 -0.68
CA LYS A 379 -27.38 1.51 0.10
C LYS A 379 -28.65 1.19 -0.69
N LYS A 380 -29.26 2.23 -1.27
CA LYS A 380 -30.47 2.08 -2.09
C LYS A 380 -30.20 1.29 -3.35
N ALA A 381 -29.05 1.50 -4.01
CA ALA A 381 -28.67 0.75 -5.20
C ALA A 381 -28.47 -0.74 -4.89
N LEU A 382 -27.77 -1.06 -3.80
CA LEU A 382 -27.52 -2.44 -3.37
C LEU A 382 -28.80 -3.16 -2.91
N GLU A 383 -29.72 -2.47 -2.25
CA GLU A 383 -31.03 -3.02 -1.84
C GLU A 383 -31.96 -3.29 -3.03
N ALA A 384 -31.78 -2.57 -4.15
CA ALA A 384 -32.58 -2.75 -5.35
C ALA A 384 -32.15 -3.96 -6.19
N VAL A 385 -30.93 -4.47 -5.99
CA VAL A 385 -30.38 -5.60 -6.72
C VAL A 385 -31.15 -6.87 -6.37
N ASP A 386 -31.93 -7.37 -7.34
CA ASP A 386 -32.74 -8.61 -7.22
C ASP A 386 -31.87 -9.87 -7.35
N CYS A 387 -31.09 -10.14 -6.31
CA CYS A 387 -30.06 -11.16 -6.29
C CYS A 387 -30.06 -11.86 -4.92
N ASP A 388 -30.31 -13.16 -4.88
CA ASP A 388 -30.32 -13.94 -3.62
C ASP A 388 -28.88 -14.24 -3.14
N LEU A 389 -28.14 -13.19 -2.79
CA LEU A 389 -26.79 -13.23 -2.22
C LEU A 389 -26.74 -12.40 -0.96
N LYS A 390 -26.26 -13.03 0.12
CA LYS A 390 -25.98 -12.33 1.35
C LYS A 390 -24.73 -11.48 1.18
N TYR A 391 -24.78 -10.25 1.68
CA TYR A 391 -23.62 -9.39 1.81
C TYR A 391 -23.67 -8.59 3.11
N THR A 392 -22.51 -8.10 3.53
CA THR A 392 -22.37 -7.08 4.59
C THR A 392 -21.67 -5.86 4.03
N THR A 393 -21.87 -4.70 4.66
CA THR A 393 -21.33 -3.44 4.16
C THR A 393 -20.49 -2.73 5.22
N THR A 394 -19.43 -2.05 4.80
CA THR A 394 -18.70 -1.08 5.64
C THR A 394 -18.80 0.33 5.05
N GLU A 395 -18.71 1.36 5.89
CA GLU A 395 -18.87 2.73 5.41
C GLU A 395 -17.58 3.31 4.83
N SER A 396 -16.41 2.96 5.39
CA SER A 396 -15.11 3.54 5.03
C SER A 396 -14.76 3.33 3.55
N GLY A 397 -14.39 4.42 2.86
CA GLY A 397 -13.83 4.37 1.51
C GLY A 397 -12.32 4.05 1.46
N ILE A 398 -11.70 3.91 2.63
CA ILE A 398 -10.30 3.51 2.78
C ILE A 398 -10.23 2.04 3.19
N GLY A 399 -9.48 1.26 2.43
CA GLY A 399 -9.11 -0.13 2.70
C GLY A 399 -7.79 -0.53 2.02
N PRO A 400 -7.28 -1.74 2.28
CA PRO A 400 -6.03 -2.22 1.70
C PRO A 400 -6.26 -2.77 0.28
N SER A 401 -6.78 -1.93 -0.63
CA SER A 401 -7.05 -2.32 -2.02
C SER A 401 -7.24 -1.10 -2.92
N ASP A 402 -7.22 -1.28 -4.24
CA ASP A 402 -7.13 -0.21 -5.25
C ASP A 402 -8.25 0.85 -5.23
N HIS A 403 -9.44 0.52 -4.71
CA HIS A 403 -10.54 1.47 -4.55
C HIS A 403 -10.14 2.70 -3.72
N THR A 404 -9.19 2.56 -2.79
CA THR A 404 -8.68 3.65 -1.96
C THR A 404 -8.10 4.78 -2.81
N SER A 405 -7.37 4.45 -3.87
CA SER A 405 -6.78 5.44 -4.78
C SER A 405 -7.84 6.33 -5.44
N PHE A 406 -9.02 5.77 -5.76
CA PHE A 406 -10.14 6.51 -6.35
C PHE A 406 -10.93 7.29 -5.30
N TYR A 407 -11.18 6.72 -4.12
CA TYR A 407 -11.80 7.41 -3.00
C TYR A 407 -11.05 8.72 -2.66
N LEU A 408 -9.71 8.69 -2.69
CA LEU A 408 -8.87 9.87 -2.42
C LEU A 408 -8.90 10.95 -3.51
N LYS A 409 -9.56 10.68 -4.63
CA LYS A 409 -9.85 11.66 -5.68
C LYS A 409 -11.33 12.07 -5.70
N ASP A 410 -12.03 11.92 -4.57
CA ASP A 410 -13.45 12.23 -4.42
C ASP A 410 -14.37 11.45 -5.38
N ILE A 411 -14.01 10.19 -5.69
CA ILE A 411 -14.81 9.31 -6.55
C ILE A 411 -15.54 8.29 -5.67
N PRO A 412 -16.87 8.13 -5.80
CA PRO A 412 -17.61 7.07 -5.13
C PRO A 412 -17.02 5.70 -5.49
N SER A 413 -16.60 4.95 -4.49
CA SER A 413 -15.82 3.73 -4.70
C SER A 413 -16.29 2.64 -3.75
N ILE A 414 -16.52 1.45 -4.29
CA ILE A 414 -16.86 0.25 -3.51
C ILE A 414 -15.91 -0.91 -3.87
N HIS A 415 -15.63 -1.76 -2.90
CA HIS A 415 -14.74 -2.91 -3.04
C HIS A 415 -15.43 -4.19 -2.58
N PHE A 416 -15.39 -5.22 -3.42
CA PHE A 416 -16.02 -6.51 -3.14
C PHE A 416 -14.95 -7.50 -2.70
N PHE A 417 -15.18 -8.13 -1.55
CA PHE A 417 -14.21 -8.99 -0.86
C PHE A 417 -14.93 -10.15 -0.17
N THR A 418 -14.41 -11.38 -0.29
CA THR A 418 -15.00 -12.56 0.38
C THR A 418 -14.38 -12.88 1.74
N GLY A 419 -13.40 -12.09 2.19
CA GLY A 419 -12.69 -12.35 3.45
C GLY A 419 -11.37 -13.07 3.23
N ALA A 420 -10.42 -12.86 4.14
CA ALA A 420 -9.18 -13.60 4.13
C ALA A 420 -9.41 -15.05 4.63
N THR A 421 -8.97 -16.02 3.85
CA THR A 421 -9.02 -17.45 4.21
C THR A 421 -7.72 -17.90 4.88
N GLU A 422 -7.63 -19.19 5.25
CA GLU A 422 -6.37 -19.77 5.70
C GLU A 422 -5.29 -19.85 4.60
N HIS A 423 -5.68 -19.67 3.33
CA HIS A 423 -4.80 -19.69 2.16
C HIS A 423 -4.22 -18.31 1.82
N TYR A 424 -4.81 -17.22 2.34
CA TYR A 424 -4.38 -15.84 2.07
C TYR A 424 -2.87 -15.64 2.26
N HIS A 425 -2.22 -15.09 1.23
CA HIS A 425 -0.77 -14.85 1.15
C HIS A 425 0.07 -16.11 1.41
N LYS A 426 -0.37 -17.27 0.92
CA LYS A 426 0.38 -18.54 1.03
C LYS A 426 0.42 -19.28 -0.32
N PRO A 427 1.37 -20.22 -0.48
CA PRO A 427 1.43 -21.09 -1.65
C PRO A 427 0.17 -21.92 -1.90
N SER A 428 -0.68 -22.08 -0.89
CA SER A 428 -1.94 -22.82 -1.02
C SER A 428 -3.09 -22.00 -1.62
N ASP A 429 -2.90 -20.70 -1.89
CA ASP A 429 -3.90 -19.91 -2.62
C ASP A 429 -3.91 -20.30 -4.10
N ASP A 430 -4.53 -21.46 -4.36
CA ASP A 430 -4.56 -22.16 -5.63
C ASP A 430 -5.99 -22.27 -6.17
N PRO A 431 -6.19 -22.41 -7.50
CA PRO A 431 -7.52 -22.53 -8.11
C PRO A 431 -8.39 -23.64 -7.51
N ALA A 432 -7.78 -24.72 -7.01
CA ALA A 432 -8.48 -25.84 -6.40
C ALA A 432 -9.15 -25.51 -5.06
N THR A 433 -8.77 -24.40 -4.42
CA THR A 433 -9.33 -23.95 -3.13
C THR A 433 -10.54 -23.02 -3.28
N LEU A 434 -10.80 -22.54 -4.50
CA LEU A 434 -11.81 -21.52 -4.76
C LEU A 434 -13.22 -22.08 -4.93
N ASN A 435 -14.20 -21.26 -4.52
CA ASN A 435 -15.60 -21.40 -4.90
C ASN A 435 -15.87 -20.60 -6.20
N MET A 436 -15.45 -21.14 -7.34
CA MET A 436 -15.61 -20.50 -8.67
C MET A 436 -17.06 -20.14 -8.99
N ALA A 437 -18.00 -21.02 -8.65
CA ALA A 437 -19.42 -20.75 -8.83
C ALA A 437 -19.89 -19.56 -7.97
N GLY A 438 -19.40 -19.46 -6.74
CA GLY A 438 -19.63 -18.32 -5.85
C GLY A 438 -19.09 -17.01 -6.42
N ALA A 439 -17.85 -17.02 -6.92
CA ALA A 439 -17.25 -15.86 -7.57
C ALA A 439 -18.08 -15.37 -8.77
N VAL A 440 -18.54 -16.28 -9.62
CA VAL A 440 -19.42 -15.94 -10.75
C VAL A 440 -20.75 -15.36 -10.28
N ARG A 441 -21.30 -15.80 -9.13
CA ARG A 441 -22.50 -15.18 -8.56
C ARG A 441 -22.24 -13.73 -8.13
N ILE A 442 -21.06 -13.42 -7.58
CA ILE A 442 -20.65 -12.03 -7.29
C ILE A 442 -20.55 -11.22 -8.60
N VAL A 443 -20.01 -11.81 -9.67
CA VAL A 443 -20.00 -11.16 -11.00
C VAL A 443 -21.42 -10.88 -11.50
N GLU A 444 -22.36 -11.81 -11.34
CA GLU A 444 -23.77 -11.58 -11.70
C GLU A 444 -24.45 -10.51 -10.83
N PHE A 445 -24.12 -10.44 -9.53
CA PHE A 445 -24.57 -9.37 -8.64
C PHE A 445 -24.10 -8.00 -9.14
N THR A 446 -22.82 -7.87 -9.46
CA THR A 446 -22.25 -6.61 -9.98
C THR A 446 -22.87 -6.21 -11.30
N LYS A 447 -23.18 -7.18 -12.18
CA LYS A 447 -23.92 -6.91 -13.42
C LYS A 447 -25.31 -6.35 -13.16
N ALA A 448 -26.05 -6.93 -12.22
CA ALA A 448 -27.36 -6.42 -11.83
C ALA A 448 -27.24 -4.99 -11.29
N LEU A 449 -26.31 -4.76 -10.36
CA LEU A 449 -26.02 -3.43 -9.80
C LEU A 449 -25.70 -2.38 -10.88
N ILE A 450 -24.76 -2.66 -11.77
CA ILE A 450 -24.38 -1.73 -12.85
C ILE A 450 -25.56 -1.48 -13.79
N ASN A 451 -26.33 -2.52 -14.14
CA ASN A 451 -27.48 -2.37 -15.02
C ASN A 451 -28.59 -1.51 -14.39
N ASP A 452 -28.84 -1.68 -13.08
CA ASP A 452 -29.84 -0.91 -12.34
C ASP A 452 -29.41 0.56 -12.16
N LEU A 453 -28.09 0.81 -12.17
CA LEU A 453 -27.50 2.15 -12.10
C LEU A 453 -27.34 2.86 -13.46
N ASP A 454 -27.61 2.19 -14.58
CA ASP A 454 -27.29 2.74 -15.92
C ASP A 454 -28.05 4.04 -16.19
N ASP A 455 -29.36 4.07 -15.89
CA ASP A 455 -30.24 5.22 -16.06
C ASP A 455 -30.25 6.18 -14.85
N VAL A 456 -29.42 5.93 -13.84
CA VAL A 456 -29.35 6.75 -12.63
C VAL A 456 -28.42 7.97 -12.87
N PRO A 457 -28.76 9.16 -12.33
CA PRO A 457 -27.83 10.29 -12.28
C PRO A 457 -26.48 9.91 -11.68
N ALA A 458 -25.44 10.69 -11.95
CA ALA A 458 -24.12 10.43 -11.37
C ALA A 458 -24.20 10.36 -9.84
N LEU A 459 -23.53 9.38 -9.25
CA LEU A 459 -23.49 9.19 -7.81
C LEU A 459 -22.71 10.35 -7.19
N ALA A 460 -23.32 11.02 -6.23
CA ALA A 460 -22.64 12.09 -5.50
C ALA A 460 -21.62 11.45 -4.54
N PHE A 461 -20.38 11.93 -4.57
CA PHE A 461 -19.37 11.56 -3.60
C PHE A 461 -19.72 12.08 -2.21
N GLN A 462 -19.42 11.26 -1.22
CA GLN A 462 -19.50 11.60 0.18
C GLN A 462 -18.21 11.13 0.87
N GLU A 463 -17.53 12.06 1.54
CA GLU A 463 -16.41 11.70 2.41
C GLU A 463 -16.92 10.85 3.58
N THR A 464 -16.22 9.74 3.83
CA THR A 464 -16.61 8.77 4.86
C THR A 464 -16.04 9.17 6.21
N LYS A 465 -16.83 9.03 7.28
CA LYS A 465 -16.29 9.12 8.64
C LYS A 465 -15.52 7.83 8.89
N GLN A 466 -14.22 7.94 9.22
CA GLN A 466 -13.41 6.78 9.53
C GLN A 466 -14.08 5.93 10.62
N GLU A 467 -14.41 4.67 10.31
CA GLU A 467 -14.85 3.71 11.32
C GLU A 467 -13.65 3.34 12.21
N GLU A 468 -13.84 3.40 13.52
CA GLU A 468 -12.84 3.11 14.57
C GLU A 468 -12.36 1.63 14.58
N SER A 469 -12.64 0.84 13.54
CA SER A 469 -12.61 -0.64 13.55
C SER A 469 -11.36 -1.27 12.93
N MET A 470 -10.47 -0.53 12.27
CA MET A 470 -9.13 -1.02 11.98
C MET A 470 -8.28 -0.94 13.25
N ARG A 471 -8.08 -2.09 13.92
CA ARG A 471 -7.30 -2.22 15.17
C ARG A 471 -5.83 -1.84 14.97
N VAL A 472 -5.56 -0.54 15.05
CA VAL A 472 -4.27 0.06 15.36
C VAL A 472 -4.29 0.41 16.87
N PRO A 473 -3.17 0.37 17.62
CA PRO A 473 -3.19 0.64 19.06
C PRO A 473 -3.90 1.96 19.37
N LYS A 474 -4.77 1.99 20.39
CA LYS A 474 -5.54 3.17 20.80
C LYS A 474 -4.62 4.36 21.09
N PHE A 475 -4.48 5.30 20.15
CA PHE A 475 -3.93 6.62 20.44
C PHE A 475 -4.95 7.42 21.24
N LYS A 476 -4.50 8.11 22.30
CA LYS A 476 -5.36 8.95 23.16
C LYS A 476 -5.77 10.25 22.47
N VAL A 477 -5.03 10.65 21.43
CA VAL A 477 -5.21 11.89 20.66
C VAL A 477 -5.01 11.62 19.17
N THR A 478 -5.51 12.52 18.32
CA THR A 478 -5.26 12.48 16.87
C THR A 478 -4.88 13.87 16.38
N LEU A 479 -4.00 13.96 15.38
CA LEU A 479 -3.69 15.25 14.75
C LEU A 479 -4.86 15.73 13.88
N GLY A 480 -5.65 14.80 13.33
CA GLY A 480 -6.72 15.15 12.38
C GLY A 480 -6.23 15.37 10.96
N VAL A 481 -5.28 14.55 10.52
CA VAL A 481 -4.73 14.58 9.17
C VAL A 481 -4.77 13.19 8.58
N MET A 482 -4.87 13.12 7.26
CA MET A 482 -4.61 11.92 6.51
C MET A 482 -3.13 11.89 6.12
N PRO A 483 -2.36 10.91 6.59
CA PRO A 483 -0.97 10.78 6.18
C PRO A 483 -0.84 10.31 4.73
N ASP A 484 0.14 10.84 4.00
CA ASP A 484 0.58 10.32 2.71
C ASP A 484 1.49 9.12 2.96
N TYR A 485 0.91 7.92 2.94
CA TYR A 485 1.64 6.66 3.16
C TYR A 485 2.66 6.35 2.05
N ALA A 486 2.58 7.05 0.92
CA ALA A 486 3.52 6.92 -0.20
C ALA A 486 4.61 8.01 -0.17
N PHE A 487 4.64 8.88 0.84
CA PHE A 487 5.68 9.89 0.97
C PHE A 487 6.98 9.29 1.48
N GLU A 488 8.00 9.30 0.62
CA GLU A 488 9.33 8.73 0.90
C GLU A 488 10.37 9.84 1.18
N GLY A 489 10.16 10.60 2.26
CA GLY A 489 11.09 11.64 2.72
C GLY A 489 11.05 11.83 4.24
N PRO A 490 11.98 12.61 4.84
CA PRO A 490 12.00 12.81 6.28
C PRO A 490 10.74 13.55 6.74
N GLY A 491 9.97 12.90 7.60
CA GLY A 491 8.72 13.40 8.13
C GLY A 491 7.51 12.58 7.75
N MET A 492 6.34 13.10 8.11
CA MET A 492 5.06 12.56 7.66
C MET A 492 4.37 13.65 6.85
N LYS A 493 4.24 13.41 5.54
CA LYS A 493 3.53 14.33 4.66
C LYS A 493 2.04 14.17 4.85
N ILE A 494 1.36 15.30 4.96
CA ILE A 494 -0.08 15.38 5.06
C ILE A 494 -0.65 15.28 3.65
N ASP A 495 -1.42 14.23 3.38
CA ASP A 495 -2.19 14.08 2.15
C ASP A 495 -3.50 14.87 2.23
N GLY A 496 -4.12 14.89 3.42
CA GLY A 496 -5.40 15.59 3.65
C GLY A 496 -5.55 16.12 5.07
N ILE A 497 -6.38 17.16 5.24
CA ILE A 497 -6.77 17.71 6.54
C ILE A 497 -8.19 17.27 6.86
N ILE A 498 -8.38 16.65 8.03
CA ILE A 498 -9.71 16.24 8.50
C ILE A 498 -10.38 17.47 9.16
N PRO A 499 -11.58 17.89 8.71
CA PRO A 499 -12.31 19.03 9.29
C PRO A 499 -12.64 18.86 10.78
N ASP A 500 -12.73 19.97 11.51
CA ASP A 500 -13.06 20.05 12.94
C ASP A 500 -12.08 19.28 13.85
N ARG A 501 -10.83 19.13 13.41
CA ARG A 501 -9.75 18.45 14.15
C ARG A 501 -8.55 19.37 14.42
N PRO A 502 -7.65 19.00 15.37
CA PRO A 502 -6.55 19.85 15.82
C PRO A 502 -5.68 20.46 14.70
N ALA A 503 -5.35 19.70 13.65
CA ALA A 503 -4.53 20.17 12.54
C ALA A 503 -5.14 21.33 11.76
N GLN A 504 -6.46 21.32 11.56
CA GLN A 504 -7.15 22.41 10.89
C GLN A 504 -7.09 23.70 11.72
N GLY A 505 -7.34 23.58 13.04
CA GLY A 505 -7.22 24.70 13.98
C GLY A 505 -5.81 25.25 14.10
N ALA A 506 -4.80 24.40 13.89
CA ALA A 506 -3.38 24.77 13.86
C ALA A 506 -2.91 25.32 12.49
N GLY A 507 -3.78 25.41 11.48
CA GLY A 507 -3.41 25.98 10.17
C GLY A 507 -2.47 25.10 9.33
N LEU A 508 -2.46 23.80 9.57
CA LEU A 508 -1.78 22.82 8.72
C LEU A 508 -2.58 22.60 7.42
N HIS A 509 -1.89 22.23 6.34
CA HIS A 509 -2.45 22.02 5.02
C HIS A 509 -1.99 20.70 4.40
N SER A 510 -2.75 20.21 3.41
CA SER A 510 -2.25 19.16 2.52
C SER A 510 -0.95 19.62 1.83
N GLY A 511 -0.01 18.68 1.70
CA GLY A 511 1.35 18.91 1.22
C GLY A 511 2.34 19.35 2.29
N ASP A 512 1.91 19.66 3.52
CA ASP A 512 2.83 19.92 4.64
C ASP A 512 3.51 18.64 5.07
N ILE A 513 4.82 18.70 5.34
CA ILE A 513 5.58 17.59 5.91
C ILE A 513 5.80 17.87 7.38
N ILE A 514 5.20 17.07 8.26
CA ILE A 514 5.40 17.17 9.70
C ILE A 514 6.78 16.63 10.04
N LEU A 515 7.61 17.49 10.62
CA LEU A 515 8.99 17.21 11.03
C LEU A 515 9.10 17.01 12.55
N ARG A 516 8.19 17.59 13.34
CA ARG A 516 8.20 17.50 14.81
C ARG A 516 6.82 17.75 15.40
N ILE A 517 6.47 17.04 16.47
CA ILE A 517 5.28 17.29 17.30
C ILE A 517 5.72 17.35 18.76
N GLY A 518 5.57 18.53 19.39
CA GLY A 518 6.17 18.84 20.68
C GLY A 518 7.69 18.68 20.60
N ASP A 519 8.24 17.87 21.51
CA ASP A 519 9.68 17.55 21.55
C ASP A 519 10.06 16.31 20.73
N MET A 520 9.13 15.71 19.99
CA MET A 520 9.37 14.47 19.23
C MET A 520 9.53 14.74 17.75
N ASN A 521 10.69 14.34 17.22
CA ASN A 521 10.92 14.35 15.78
C ASN A 521 10.01 13.32 15.10
N VAL A 522 9.41 13.76 14.00
CA VAL A 522 8.68 12.92 13.07
C VAL A 522 9.58 12.76 11.87
N THR A 523 10.16 11.57 11.70
CA THR A 523 11.07 11.23 10.61
C THR A 523 10.42 10.32 9.58
N ASP A 524 9.33 9.64 9.97
CA ASP A 524 8.53 8.75 9.14
C ASP A 524 7.11 8.58 9.76
N MET A 525 6.30 7.72 9.13
CA MET A 525 4.96 7.38 9.62
C MET A 525 4.97 6.79 11.03
N GLN A 526 5.95 5.95 11.36
CA GLN A 526 6.03 5.35 12.69
C GLN A 526 6.38 6.39 13.75
N GLY A 527 7.28 7.33 13.43
CA GLY A 527 7.61 8.49 14.25
C GLY A 527 6.38 9.38 14.51
N TYR A 528 5.54 9.59 13.50
CA TYR A 528 4.27 10.27 13.66
C TYR A 528 3.32 9.51 14.61
N MET A 529 3.19 8.20 14.46
CA MET A 529 2.33 7.38 15.32
C MET A 529 2.84 7.32 16.77
N ARG A 530 4.16 7.16 16.95
CA ARG A 530 4.82 7.26 18.27
C ARG A 530 4.58 8.63 18.90
N ALA A 531 4.58 9.69 18.09
CA ALA A 531 4.31 11.03 18.58
C ALA A 531 2.87 11.16 19.11
N LEU A 532 1.87 10.65 18.39
CA LEU A 532 0.49 10.68 18.87
C LEU A 532 0.25 9.82 20.12
N ALA A 533 1.01 8.76 20.33
CA ALA A 533 0.89 7.92 21.52
C ALA A 533 1.32 8.62 22.83
N ALA A 534 2.16 9.66 22.73
CA ALA A 534 2.76 10.29 23.91
C ALA A 534 1.94 11.45 24.51
N PHE A 535 0.88 11.90 23.83
CA PHE A 535 0.10 13.07 24.24
C PHE A 535 -1.32 12.69 24.68
N GLU A 536 -1.90 13.56 25.51
CA GLU A 536 -3.27 13.46 26.01
C GLU A 536 -4.15 14.60 25.51
N LYS A 537 -5.47 14.38 25.53
CA LYS A 537 -6.44 15.38 25.10
C LYS A 537 -6.32 16.64 25.96
N GLY A 538 -6.18 17.80 25.33
CA GLY A 538 -5.94 19.09 25.98
C GLY A 538 -4.47 19.52 26.02
N ASP A 539 -3.53 18.66 25.63
CA ASP A 539 -2.12 19.04 25.51
C ASP A 539 -1.93 20.06 24.39
N VAL A 540 -1.16 21.11 24.68
CA VAL A 540 -0.77 22.15 23.72
C VAL A 540 0.68 21.91 23.31
N VAL A 541 0.90 21.62 22.03
CA VAL A 541 2.21 21.24 21.49
C VAL A 541 2.59 22.11 20.29
N GLU A 542 3.87 22.40 20.17
CA GLU A 542 4.41 23.02 18.96
C GLU A 542 4.62 21.95 17.88
N VAL A 543 4.05 22.14 16.71
CA VAL A 543 4.28 21.30 15.53
C VAL A 543 5.22 22.03 14.58
N ARG A 544 6.35 21.41 14.24
CA ARG A 544 7.24 21.89 13.18
C ARG A 544 6.89 21.16 11.89
N PHE A 545 6.71 21.92 10.82
CA PHE A 545 6.37 21.40 9.51
C PHE A 545 7.20 22.07 8.41
N LYS A 546 7.27 21.43 7.24
CA LYS A 546 7.88 21.98 6.04
C LYS A 546 6.81 22.15 4.97
N ARG A 547 6.68 23.37 4.45
CA ARG A 547 5.73 23.74 3.39
C ARG A 547 6.51 24.32 2.22
N ASN A 548 6.37 23.73 1.03
CA ASN A 548 7.07 24.18 -0.18
C ASN A 548 8.58 24.37 0.01
N GLY A 549 9.22 23.45 0.73
CA GLY A 549 10.65 23.50 1.00
C GLY A 549 11.10 24.36 2.19
N LYS A 550 10.21 25.13 2.82
CA LYS A 550 10.54 26.02 3.96
C LYS A 550 9.97 25.49 5.27
N GLU A 551 10.75 25.57 6.34
CA GLU A 551 10.28 25.20 7.69
C GLU A 551 9.39 26.29 8.29
N GLY A 552 8.38 25.86 9.05
CA GLY A 552 7.50 26.68 9.86
C GLY A 552 7.10 25.95 11.14
N THR A 553 6.51 26.69 12.09
CA THR A 553 5.97 26.14 13.33
C THR A 553 4.54 26.61 13.56
N THR A 554 3.74 25.79 14.24
CA THR A 554 2.40 26.14 14.68
C THR A 554 2.09 25.54 16.05
N GLN A 555 1.15 26.12 16.77
CA GLN A 555 0.65 25.59 18.04
C GLN A 555 -0.60 24.74 17.77
N LEU A 556 -0.60 23.52 18.29
CA LEU A 556 -1.69 22.56 18.13
C LEU A 556 -2.18 22.12 19.52
N THR A 557 -3.49 22.09 19.72
CA THR A 557 -4.11 21.56 20.94
C THR A 557 -4.83 20.26 20.61
N PHE A 558 -4.45 19.15 21.26
CA PHE A 558 -5.01 17.82 21.02
C PHE A 558 -6.42 17.60 21.57
#